data_AF-A0A3L8D7D0-F1
#
_entry.id   AF-A0A3L8D7D0-F1
#
_cell.length_a   1.000
_cell.length_b   1.000
_cell.length_c   1.000
_cell.angle_alpha   90.00
_cell.angle_beta   90.00
_cell.angle_gamma   90.00
#
_symmetry.space_group_name_H-M   'P 1'
#
loop_
_entity.id
_entity.type
_entity.pdbx_description
1 polymer ?
#
loop_
_entity_poly.entity_id
_entity_poly.type
_entity_poly.pdbx_seq_one_letter_code
_entity_poly.pdbx_strand_id
1 'polypeptide(L)'
;MEYKKKPEICKICNEPAIGFYFGVFTCGGCKSFFGRTLYNRAYIPECRNGGNCKINKENRTSCKSCRLQKCQAVGMNKRASRFGRPPHCTSFKKLYNIDQQKRQRDKNTTQR
;
A
#
# COMPACT_ATOMS: atom_id res chain seq x y z
N MET A 1 25.39 15.64 13.80
CA MET A 1 24.21 16.28 13.21
C MET A 1 23.27 15.20 12.70
N GLU A 2 22.10 15.04 13.32
CA GLU A 2 21.13 14.00 12.95
C GLU A 2 20.33 14.50 11.73
N TYR A 3 20.59 13.94 10.55
CA TYR A 3 19.85 14.25 9.33
C TYR A 3 18.39 13.84 9.51
N LYS A 4 17.51 14.78 9.88
CA LYS A 4 16.06 14.56 9.97
C LYS A 4 15.50 14.29 8.57
N LYS A 5 15.46 13.02 8.18
CA LYS A 5 14.73 12.56 6.98
C LYS A 5 13.28 13.03 7.07
N LYS A 6 12.78 13.71 6.04
CA LYS A 6 11.36 14.05 5.93
C LYS A 6 10.51 12.78 6.15
N PRO A 7 9.48 12.82 7.01
CA PRO A 7 8.62 11.68 7.22
C PRO A 7 7.88 11.34 5.93
N GLU A 8 7.99 10.09 5.50
CA GLU A 8 7.22 9.58 4.36
C GLU A 8 5.72 9.65 4.67
N ILE A 9 4.90 9.88 3.64
CA ILE A 9 3.46 10.06 3.78
C ILE A 9 2.71 8.83 3.27
N CYS A 10 1.64 8.45 3.96
CA CYS A 10 0.77 7.36 3.56
C CYS A 10 0.09 7.67 2.22
N LYS A 11 0.36 6.86 1.19
CA LYS A 11 -0.20 7.04 -0.16
C LYS A 11 -1.72 6.85 -0.26
N ILE A 12 -2.37 6.42 0.83
CA ILE A 12 -3.81 6.11 0.85
C ILE A 12 -4.61 7.26 1.49
N CYS A 13 -4.18 7.75 2.65
CA CYS A 13 -4.95 8.74 3.43
C CYS A 13 -4.14 9.98 3.81
N ASN A 14 -2.90 10.11 3.33
CA ASN A 14 -2.00 11.24 3.57
C ASN A 14 -1.57 11.50 5.03
N GLU A 15 -1.89 10.59 5.96
CA GLU A 15 -1.29 10.57 7.29
C GLU A 15 0.21 10.24 7.26
N PRO A 16 0.98 10.61 8.30
CA PRO A 16 2.36 10.16 8.46
C PRO A 16 2.47 8.63 8.31
N ALA A 17 3.34 8.19 7.41
CA ALA A 17 3.58 6.76 7.22
C ALA A 17 4.47 6.24 8.36
N ILE A 18 4.12 5.05 8.85
CA ILE A 18 4.93 4.36 9.87
C ILE A 18 5.99 3.45 9.25
N GLY A 19 5.93 3.24 7.93
CA GLY A 19 6.86 2.38 7.20
C GLY A 19 6.32 1.95 5.84
N PHE A 20 7.08 1.07 5.19
CA PHE A 20 6.76 0.49 3.89
C PHE A 20 6.11 -0.89 4.08
N TYR A 21 4.82 -1.00 3.81
CA TYR A 21 4.04 -2.23 3.99
C TYR A 21 3.30 -2.57 2.71
N PHE A 22 3.27 -3.87 2.37
CA PHE A 22 2.59 -4.37 1.17
C PHE A 22 3.04 -3.66 -0.11
N GLY A 23 4.28 -3.15 -0.17
CA GLY A 23 4.83 -2.48 -1.35
C GLY A 23 4.61 -0.97 -1.42
N VAL A 24 4.07 -0.34 -0.38
CA VAL A 24 3.76 1.11 -0.37
C VAL A 24 4.03 1.73 1.02
N PHE A 25 4.34 3.02 1.08
CA PHE A 25 4.37 3.74 2.36
C PHE A 25 2.95 3.91 2.92
N THR A 26 2.73 3.42 4.14
CA THR A 26 1.41 3.39 4.77
C THR A 26 1.45 3.79 6.24
N CYS A 27 0.37 4.41 6.72
CA CYS A 27 0.11 4.59 8.15
C CYS A 27 -0.40 3.28 8.79
N GLY A 28 -0.43 3.22 10.13
CA GLY A 28 -0.88 2.04 10.87
C GLY A 28 -2.32 1.62 10.53
N GLY A 29 -3.20 2.60 10.33
CA GLY A 29 -4.60 2.35 9.97
C GLY A 29 -4.77 1.68 8.61
N CYS A 30 -4.06 2.13 7.58
CA CYS A 30 -4.15 1.54 6.24
C CYS A 30 -3.42 0.21 6.13
N LYS A 31 -2.33 0.02 6.89
CA LYS A 31 -1.67 -1.28 7.05
C LYS A 31 -2.66 -2.32 7.61
N SER A 32 -3.27 -2.03 8.76
CA SER A 32 -4.19 -2.97 9.43
C SER A 32 -5.46 -3.22 8.62
N PHE A 33 -6.00 -2.18 8.00
CA PHE A 33 -7.15 -2.30 7.09
C PHE A 33 -6.85 -3.27 5.95
N PHE A 34 -5.79 -3.04 5.18
CA PHE A 34 -5.46 -3.89 4.04
C PHE A 34 -5.16 -5.34 4.47
N GLY A 35 -4.45 -5.51 5.60
CA GLY A 35 -4.20 -6.83 6.18
C GLY A 35 -5.48 -7.62 6.46
N ARG A 36 -6.47 -7.00 7.13
CA ARG A 36 -7.78 -7.65 7.39
C ARG A 36 -8.55 -7.94 6.10
N THR A 37 -8.53 -7.00 5.17
CA THR A 37 -9.24 -7.15 3.89
C THR A 37 -8.64 -8.25 3.01
N LEU A 38 -7.35 -8.55 3.12
CA LEU A 38 -6.74 -9.65 2.36
C LEU A 38 -7.31 -11.03 2.74
N TYR A 39 -7.71 -11.22 3.99
CA TYR A 39 -8.34 -12.46 4.46
C TYR A 39 -9.86 -12.42 4.26
N ASN A 40 -10.49 -11.27 4.48
CA ASN A 40 -11.95 -11.15 4.52
C ASN A 40 -12.45 -10.16 3.45
N ARG A 41 -12.13 -10.41 2.17
CA ARG A 41 -12.58 -9.54 1.06
C ARG A 41 -14.10 -9.51 0.92
N ALA A 42 -14.79 -10.62 1.23
CA ALA A 42 -16.23 -10.74 1.14
C ALA A 42 -17.00 -9.76 2.06
N TYR A 43 -16.34 -9.20 3.09
CA TYR A 43 -16.97 -8.27 4.05
C TYR A 43 -16.79 -6.80 3.66
N ILE A 44 -16.36 -6.51 2.42
CA ILE A 44 -16.24 -5.13 1.94
C ILE A 44 -17.55 -4.77 1.25
N PRO A 45 -18.37 -3.88 1.85
CA PRO A 45 -19.62 -3.47 1.25
C PRO A 45 -19.36 -2.67 -0.02
N GLU A 46 -20.30 -2.76 -0.95
CA GLU A 46 -20.31 -1.93 -2.16
C GLU A 46 -20.31 -0.44 -1.84
N CYS A 47 -19.73 0.34 -2.75
CA CYS A 47 -19.67 1.79 -2.57
C CYS A 47 -21.04 2.41 -2.80
N ARG A 48 -21.53 3.18 -1.83
CA ARG A 48 -22.80 3.94 -1.95
C ARG A 48 -22.72 5.13 -2.92
N ASN A 49 -21.51 5.61 -3.22
CA ASN A 49 -21.27 6.80 -4.04
C ASN A 49 -20.62 6.46 -5.39
N GLY A 50 -20.87 5.25 -5.92
CA GLY A 50 -20.42 4.85 -7.26
C GLY A 50 -18.90 4.69 -7.43
N GLY A 51 -18.17 4.40 -6.35
CA GLY A 51 -16.73 4.08 -6.42
C GLY A 51 -15.78 5.28 -6.40
N ASN A 52 -16.28 6.51 -6.31
CA ASN A 52 -15.48 7.75 -6.46
C ASN A 52 -15.19 8.49 -5.14
N CYS A 53 -15.28 7.81 -3.98
CA CYS A 53 -15.01 8.46 -2.70
C CYS A 53 -13.54 8.89 -2.58
N LYS A 54 -13.32 10.18 -2.29
CA LYS A 54 -11.99 10.70 -1.92
C LYS A 54 -11.61 10.17 -0.55
N ILE A 55 -10.44 9.53 -0.42
CA ILE A 55 -9.94 8.96 0.84
C ILE A 55 -8.89 9.88 1.47
N ASN A 56 -9.16 10.41 2.66
CA ASN A 56 -8.29 11.20 3.52
C ASN A 56 -8.27 10.63 4.97
N LYS A 57 -7.64 11.31 5.93
CA LYS A 57 -7.53 10.84 7.32
C LYS A 57 -8.90 10.73 7.99
N GLU A 58 -9.77 11.69 7.72
CA GLU A 58 -11.06 11.92 8.38
C GLU A 58 -12.13 10.94 7.85
N ASN A 59 -12.12 10.65 6.55
CA ASN A 59 -13.18 9.90 5.86
C ASN A 59 -12.77 8.48 5.40
N ARG A 60 -11.55 8.03 5.70
CA ARG A 60 -11.07 6.67 5.35
C ARG A 60 -11.88 5.53 5.98
N THR A 61 -12.75 5.81 6.95
CA THR A 61 -13.67 4.82 7.53
C THR A 61 -15.04 4.81 6.83
N SER A 62 -15.40 5.89 6.13
CA SER A 62 -16.72 6.07 5.52
C SER A 62 -16.98 5.14 4.35
N CYS A 63 -15.96 4.83 3.53
CA CYS A 63 -16.10 3.90 2.40
C CYS A 63 -14.97 2.86 2.38
N LYS A 64 -15.29 1.62 2.76
CA LYS A 64 -14.35 0.50 2.73
C LYS A 64 -13.98 0.08 1.31
N SER A 65 -14.96 0.05 0.39
CA SER A 65 -14.73 -0.31 -1.03
C SER A 65 -13.74 0.63 -1.70
N CYS A 66 -13.99 1.95 -1.73
CA CYS A 66 -13.07 2.92 -2.34
C CYS A 66 -11.70 2.95 -1.65
N ARG A 67 -11.64 2.72 -0.33
CA ARG A 67 -10.36 2.61 0.37
C ARG A 67 -9.55 1.40 -0.10
N LEU A 68 -10.20 0.23 -0.25
CA LEU A 68 -9.55 -0.96 -0.78
C LEU A 68 -9.10 -0.76 -2.24
N GLN A 69 -9.96 -0.19 -3.07
CA GLN A 69 -9.64 0.13 -4.46
C GLN A 69 -8.42 1.06 -4.53
N LYS A 70 -8.37 2.11 -3.69
CA LYS A 70 -7.21 3.00 -3.61
C LYS A 70 -5.96 2.25 -3.15
N CYS A 71 -6.04 1.35 -2.17
CA CYS A 71 -4.92 0.51 -1.75
C CYS A 71 -4.34 -0.28 -2.94
N GLN A 72 -5.19 -0.93 -3.72
CA GLN A 72 -4.78 -1.70 -4.90
C GLN A 72 -4.20 -0.79 -5.99
N ALA A 73 -4.83 0.36 -6.25
CA ALA A 73 -4.39 1.31 -7.26
C ALA A 73 -2.99 1.88 -6.99
N VAL A 74 -2.64 2.11 -5.71
CA VAL A 74 -1.28 2.55 -5.34
C VAL A 74 -0.26 1.40 -5.30
N GLY A 75 -0.67 0.18 -5.64
CA GLY A 75 0.20 -0.99 -5.74
C GLY A 75 0.31 -1.83 -4.46
N MET A 76 -0.56 -1.63 -3.46
CA MET A 76 -0.57 -2.51 -2.29
C MET A 76 -0.92 -3.94 -2.70
N ASN A 77 -0.08 -4.90 -2.34
CA ASN A 77 -0.30 -6.29 -2.70
C ASN A 77 0.17 -7.26 -1.61
N LYS A 78 -0.48 -8.43 -1.54
CA LYS A 78 -0.15 -9.48 -0.56
C LYS A 78 1.28 -10.00 -0.73
N ARG A 79 1.77 -10.12 -1.96
CA ARG A 79 3.12 -10.67 -2.24
C ARG A 79 4.25 -9.82 -1.68
N ALA A 80 4.01 -8.51 -1.59
CA ALA A 80 4.93 -7.53 -1.03
C ALA A 80 4.88 -7.47 0.50
N SER A 81 4.04 -8.26 1.17
CA SER A 81 4.07 -8.42 2.63
C SER A 81 5.38 -9.05 3.12
N ARG A 82 6.08 -9.78 2.26
CA ARG A 82 7.38 -10.43 2.53
C ARG A 82 8.50 -9.44 2.85
N PHE A 83 8.33 -8.19 2.44
CA PHE A 83 9.27 -7.10 2.71
C PHE A 83 8.93 -6.35 4.02
N GLY A 84 8.39 -7.05 5.02
CA GLY A 84 7.87 -6.51 6.28
C GLY A 84 8.84 -5.62 7.09
N ARG A 85 8.34 -5.07 8.21
CA ARG A 85 8.92 -3.96 9.01
C ARG A 85 10.46 -4.03 9.12
N PRO A 86 11.20 -3.24 8.33
CA PRO A 86 12.64 -3.22 8.43
C PRO A 86 13.16 -2.09 9.32
N PRO A 87 14.38 -2.21 9.87
CA PRO A 87 14.99 -1.20 10.73
C PRO A 87 15.28 0.13 10.00
N HIS A 88 15.29 0.15 8.66
CA HIS A 88 15.53 1.38 7.89
C HIS A 88 14.68 1.42 6.60
N CYS A 89 13.70 2.34 6.57
CA CYS A 89 12.63 2.41 5.57
C CYS A 89 13.09 2.65 4.11
N THR A 90 14.27 3.24 3.88
CA THR A 90 14.68 3.67 2.53
C THR A 90 15.29 2.58 1.66
N SER A 91 15.96 1.58 2.25
CA SER A 91 16.62 0.53 1.48
C SER A 91 15.61 -0.41 0.80
N PHE A 92 14.42 -0.56 1.39
CA PHE A 92 13.41 -1.52 0.95
C PHE A 92 12.66 -1.10 -0.30
N LYS A 93 12.41 0.21 -0.49
CA LYS A 93 11.82 0.71 -1.73
C LYS A 93 12.71 0.35 -2.93
N LYS A 94 14.04 0.44 -2.78
CA LYS A 94 15.00 0.07 -3.82
C LYS A 94 14.94 -1.42 -4.13
N LEU A 95 14.95 -2.28 -3.10
CA LEU A 95 14.85 -3.74 -3.26
C LEU A 95 13.53 -4.16 -3.93
N TYR A 96 12.40 -3.57 -3.49
CA TYR A 96 11.09 -3.82 -4.10
C TYR A 96 11.07 -3.41 -5.58
N ASN A 97 11.64 -2.26 -5.94
CA ASN A 97 11.70 -1.80 -7.33
C ASN A 97 12.56 -2.73 -8.20
N ILE A 98 13.71 -3.18 -7.70
CA ILE A 98 14.58 -4.15 -8.41
C ILE A 98 13.83 -5.46 -8.64
N ASP A 99 13.14 -5.96 -7.62
CA ASP A 99 12.33 -7.18 -7.66
C ASP A 99 11.15 -7.06 -8.65
N GLN A 100 10.53 -5.88 -8.79
CA GLN A 100 9.53 -5.63 -9.84
C GLN A 100 10.12 -5.63 -11.26
N GLN A 101 11.28 -4.98 -11.45
CA GLN A 101 11.94 -4.93 -12.76
C GLN A 101 12.37 -6.31 -13.25
N LYS A 102 12.91 -7.16 -12.36
CA LYS A 102 13.22 -8.56 -12.67
C LYS A 102 11.96 -9.30 -13.15
N ARG A 103 10.86 -9.22 -12.41
CA ARG A 103 9.59 -9.84 -12.81
C ARG A 103 9.07 -9.36 -14.16
N GLN A 104 9.23 -8.09 -14.48
CA GLN A 104 8.81 -7.54 -15.78
C GLN A 104 9.69 -8.06 -16.91
N ARG A 105 11.01 -8.18 -16.69
CA ARG A 105 11.91 -8.85 -17.63
C ARG A 105 11.52 -10.31 -17.84
N ASP A 106 11.30 -11.06 -16.77
CA ASP A 106 10.95 -12.49 -16.85
C ASP A 106 9.65 -12.69 -17.65
N LYS A 107 8.63 -11.86 -17.42
CA LYS A 107 7.38 -11.90 -18.20
C LYS A 107 7.56 -11.61 -19.69
N ASN A 108 8.44 -10.67 -20.04
CA ASN A 108 8.70 -10.31 -21.44
C ASN A 108 9.50 -11.40 -22.16
N THR A 109 10.30 -12.19 -21.44
CA THR A 109 11.06 -13.32 -22.00
C THR A 109 10.17 -14.53 -22.26
N THR A 110 9.13 -14.77 -21.45
CA THR A 110 8.20 -15.90 -21.62
C THR A 110 7.14 -15.69 -22.71
N GLN A 111 7.08 -14.51 -23.35
CA GLN A 111 6.18 -14.22 -24.48
C GLN A 111 6.85 -14.36 -25.87
N ARG A 112 8.01 -15.03 -25.95
CA ARG A 112 8.65 -15.44 -27.20
C ARG A 112 8.67 -16.96 -27.35
#